data_AF-A0A497PKU2-F1
#
_entry.id   AF-A0A497PKU2-F1
#
_cell.length_a   1.000
_cell.length_b   1.000
_cell.length_c   1.000
_cell.angle_alpha   90.00
_cell.angle_beta   90.00
_cell.angle_gamma   90.00
#
_symmetry.space_group_name_H-M   'P 1'
#
loop_
_entity.id
_entity.type
_entity.pdbx_description
1 polymer ?
#
loop_
_entity_poly.entity_id
_entity_poly.type
_entity_poly.pdbx_seq_one_letter_code
_entity_poly.pdbx_strand_id
1 'polypeptide(L)'
;MPYGESDILPRATKGRIIPVAPIDRLIREGAKANRVSDKGAERLATILEEIGKTLAERAYQLTRHAGRKTITDEDIELAYKQWKPF
;
A
#
# COMPACT_ATOMS: atom_id res chain seq x y z
N MET A 1 25.75 10.74 35.63
CA MET A 1 26.02 9.83 34.49
C MET A 1 24.96 10.12 33.42
N PRO A 2 25.31 10.63 32.23
CA PRO A 2 24.33 10.85 31.19
C PRO A 2 23.89 9.51 30.61
N TYR A 3 22.57 9.28 30.58
CA TYR A 3 21.98 8.14 29.90
C TYR A 3 22.24 8.26 28.40
N GLY A 4 22.73 7.17 27.81
CA GLY A 4 23.28 7.12 26.48
C GLY A 4 22.28 7.48 25.38
N GLU A 5 22.81 8.19 24.40
CA GLU A 5 22.23 8.56 23.11
C GLU A 5 22.15 7.37 22.13
N SER A 6 22.15 6.15 22.66
CA SER A 6 22.04 4.89 21.94
C SER A 6 20.70 4.27 22.29
N ASP A 7 19.69 4.40 21.42
CA ASP A 7 18.62 3.41 21.17
C ASP A 7 17.34 3.99 20.53
N ILE A 8 17.32 5.25 20.09
CA ILE A 8 16.29 5.70 19.13
C ILE A 8 16.69 5.36 17.68
N LEU A 9 17.02 4.09 17.43
CA LEU A 9 17.06 3.61 16.05
C LEU A 9 15.60 3.48 15.58
N PRO A 10 15.17 4.20 14.53
CA PRO A 10 13.85 3.98 13.96
C PRO A 10 13.77 2.50 13.57
N ARG A 11 12.81 1.78 14.16
CA ARG A 11 12.57 0.36 13.93
C ARG A 11 12.58 0.12 12.43
N ALA A 12 13.63 -0.51 11.92
CA ALA A 12 13.85 -0.72 10.50
C ALA A 12 12.65 -1.48 9.93
N THR A 13 11.72 -0.75 9.33
CA THR A 13 10.54 -1.32 8.70
C THR A 13 11.01 -1.82 7.35
N LYS A 14 11.53 -3.04 7.36
CA LYS A 14 11.80 -3.94 6.23
C LYS A 14 11.15 -3.47 4.92
N GLY A 15 11.88 -2.69 4.12
CA GLY A 15 11.66 -2.36 2.69
C GLY A 15 10.23 -2.29 2.12
N ARG A 16 9.22 -1.91 2.91
CA ARG A 16 7.81 -1.86 2.48
C ARG A 16 7.44 -0.41 2.21
N ILE A 17 6.80 -0.18 1.07
CA ILE A 17 6.23 1.10 0.66
C ILE A 17 5.02 1.41 1.55
N ILE A 18 4.25 0.38 1.93
CA ILE A 18 3.09 0.53 2.81
C ILE A 18 3.43 0.10 4.26
N PRO A 19 3.32 1.01 5.24
CA PRO A 19 3.54 0.66 6.65
C PRO A 19 2.46 -0.28 7.19
N VAL A 20 2.84 -1.16 8.13
CA VAL A 20 1.93 -2.20 8.68
C VAL A 20 0.85 -1.60 9.60
N ALA A 21 1.16 -0.55 10.36
CA ALA A 21 0.22 0.02 11.34
C ALA A 21 -1.07 0.62 10.71
N PRO A 22 -1.00 1.41 9.61
CA PRO A 22 -2.19 1.80 8.86
C PRO A 22 -3.01 0.61 8.33
N ILE A 23 -2.34 -0.47 7.90
CA ILE A 23 -3.01 -1.68 7.41
C ILE A 23 -3.73 -2.42 8.53
N ASP A 24 -3.11 -2.52 9.70
CA ASP A 24 -3.76 -3.07 10.89
C ASP A 24 -5.04 -2.29 11.24
N ARG A 25 -5.00 -0.96 11.20
CA ARG A 25 -6.18 -0.10 11.40
C ARG A 25 -7.24 -0.35 10.32
N LEU A 26 -6.84 -0.41 9.05
CA LEU A 26 -7.73 -0.69 7.92
C LEU A 26 -8.48 -2.02 8.09
N ILE A 27 -7.79 -3.07 8.57
CA ILE A 27 -8.41 -4.38 8.82
C ILE A 27 -9.43 -4.29 9.95
N ARG A 28 -9.09 -3.63 11.06
CA ARG A 28 -10.01 -3.49 12.21
C ARG A 28 -11.27 -2.73 11.83
N GLU A 29 -11.13 -1.67 11.05
CA GLU A 29 -12.26 -0.87 10.57
C GLU A 29 -13.10 -1.63 9.53
N GLY A 30 -12.46 -2.23 8.53
CA GLY A 30 -13.14 -2.88 7.40
C GLY A 30 -13.80 -4.22 7.76
N ALA A 31 -13.15 -5.04 8.57
CA ALA A 31 -13.67 -6.35 8.97
C ALA A 31 -14.40 -6.33 10.33
N LYS A 32 -14.46 -5.16 11.01
CA LYS A 32 -14.90 -5.03 12.41
C LYS A 32 -14.22 -6.05 13.33
N ALA A 33 -12.96 -6.37 13.03
CA ALA A 33 -12.22 -7.43 13.72
C ALA A 33 -11.64 -6.91 15.05
N ASN A 34 -11.94 -7.59 16.16
CA ASN A 34 -11.40 -7.23 17.46
C ASN A 34 -9.88 -7.46 17.57
N ARG A 35 -9.33 -8.42 16.81
CA ARG A 35 -7.91 -8.76 16.82
C ARG A 35 -7.41 -9.01 15.40
N VAL A 36 -6.20 -8.54 15.14
CA VAL A 36 -5.45 -8.76 13.91
C VAL A 36 -4.06 -9.22 14.34
N SER A 37 -3.52 -10.24 13.67
CA SER A 37 -2.16 -10.69 13.93
C SER A 37 -1.17 -9.85 13.12
N ASP A 38 0.04 -9.64 13.65
CA ASP A 38 1.10 -8.92 12.94
C ASP A 38 1.35 -9.51 11.55
N LYS A 39 1.40 -10.85 11.45
CA LYS A 39 1.56 -11.56 10.16
C LYS A 39 0.39 -11.32 9.21
N GLY A 40 -0.84 -11.19 9.72
CA GLY A 40 -2.02 -10.88 8.91
C GLY A 40 -1.95 -9.47 8.33
N ALA A 41 -1.58 -8.48 9.15
CA ALA A 41 -1.38 -7.11 8.69
C ALA A 41 -0.23 -7.02 7.69
N GLU A 42 0.89 -7.71 7.92
CA GLU A 42 2.00 -7.80 6.96
C GLU A 42 1.58 -8.43 5.62
N ARG A 43 0.76 -9.48 5.66
CA ARG A 43 0.30 -10.14 4.44
C ARG A 43 -0.61 -9.22 3.63
N LEU A 44 -1.54 -8.53 4.28
CA LEU A 44 -2.41 -7.58 3.60
C LEU A 44 -1.61 -6.42 3.00
N ALA A 45 -0.62 -5.89 3.73
CA ALA A 45 0.26 -4.84 3.21
C ALA A 45 0.93 -5.28 1.90
N THR A 46 1.46 -6.50 1.87
CA THR A 46 2.10 -7.08 0.67
C THR A 46 1.12 -7.20 -0.50
N ILE A 47 -0.11 -7.67 -0.25
CA ILE A 47 -1.14 -7.81 -1.28
C ILE A 47 -1.54 -6.43 -1.84
N LEU A 48 -1.71 -5.43 -0.97
CA LEU A 48 -2.05 -4.07 -1.41
C LEU A 48 -0.93 -3.44 -2.24
N GLU A 49 0.34 -3.73 -1.94
CA GLU A 49 1.46 -3.29 -2.77
C GLU A 49 1.44 -3.94 -4.16
N GLU A 50 1.17 -5.25 -4.25
CA GLU A 50 1.04 -5.96 -5.53
C GLU A 50 -0.11 -5.42 -6.37
N ILE A 51 -1.26 -5.18 -5.74
CA ILE A 51 -2.44 -4.56 -6.36
C ILE A 51 -2.10 -3.15 -6.84
N GLY A 52 -1.51 -2.33 -5.98
CA GLY A 52 -1.15 -0.95 -6.29
C GLY A 52 -0.17 -0.86 -7.47
N LYS A 53 0.82 -1.76 -7.53
CA LYS A 53 1.75 -1.86 -8.67
C LYS A 53 1.01 -2.23 -9.96
N THR A 54 0.12 -3.21 -9.90
CA THR A 54 -0.68 -3.65 -11.06
C THR A 54 -1.56 -2.50 -11.60
N LEU A 55 -2.21 -1.75 -10.71
CA LEU A 55 -3.03 -0.60 -11.07
C LEU A 55 -2.19 0.54 -11.66
N ALA A 56 -1.03 0.84 -11.05
CA ALA A 56 -0.12 1.87 -11.54
C ALA A 56 0.42 1.55 -12.94
N GLU A 57 0.77 0.29 -13.20
CA GLU A 57 1.21 -0.16 -14.52
C GLU A 57 0.11 0.00 -15.56
N ARG A 58 -1.12 -0.40 -15.24
CA ARG A 58 -2.27 -0.23 -16.16
C ARG A 58 -2.58 1.23 -16.42
N ALA A 59 -2.60 2.06 -15.38
CA ALA A 59 -2.80 3.49 -15.53
C ALA A 59 -1.72 4.09 -16.43
N TYR A 60 -0.45 3.70 -16.26
CA TYR A 60 0.63 4.12 -17.14
C TYR A 60 0.39 3.73 -18.61
N GLN A 61 -0.08 2.52 -18.90
CA GLN A 61 -0.42 2.13 -20.27
C GLN A 61 -1.54 3.01 -20.84
N LEU A 62 -2.60 3.27 -20.07
CA LEU A 62 -3.70 4.15 -20.48
C LEU A 62 -3.21 5.57 -20.80
N THR A 63 -2.36 6.13 -19.93
CA THR A 63 -1.72 7.43 -20.13
C THR A 63 -0.91 7.46 -21.43
N ARG A 64 -0.12 6.40 -21.71
CA ARG A 64 0.67 6.29 -22.95
C ARG A 64 -0.19 6.21 -24.21
N HIS A 65 -1.29 5.46 -24.17
CA HIS A 65 -2.24 5.38 -25.28
C HIS A 65 -2.91 6.74 -25.56
N ALA A 66 -3.13 7.54 -24.52
CA ALA A 66 -3.63 8.91 -24.64
C ALA A 66 -2.56 9.94 -25.08
N GLY A 67 -1.31 9.52 -25.30
CA GLY A 67 -0.20 10.41 -25.68
C GLY A 67 0.28 11.33 -24.54
N ARG A 68 -0.18 11.11 -23.31
CA ARG A 68 0.22 11.87 -22.12
C ARG A 68 1.43 11.20 -21.46
N LYS A 69 2.16 11.96 -20.63
CA LYS A 69 3.27 11.45 -19.79
C LYS A 69 2.96 11.44 -18.31
N THR A 70 1.89 12.12 -17.90
CA THR A 70 1.47 12.27 -16.51
C THR A 70 0.27 11.38 -16.27
N ILE A 71 0.38 10.47 -15.31
CA ILE A 71 -0.74 9.62 -14.86
C ILE A 71 -1.69 10.53 -14.07
N THR A 72 -2.95 10.62 -14.52
CA THR A 72 -3.99 11.37 -13.81
C THR A 72 -4.82 10.46 -12.91
N ASP A 73 -5.60 11.07 -12.02
CA ASP A 73 -6.63 10.41 -11.22
C ASP A 73 -7.62 9.64 -12.10
N GLU A 74 -8.03 10.21 -13.24
CA GLU A 74 -8.87 9.53 -14.23
C GLU A 74 -8.24 8.23 -14.78
N ASP A 75 -6.91 8.21 -15.01
CA ASP A 75 -6.21 7.02 -15.51
C ASP A 75 -6.18 5.91 -14.44
N ILE A 76 -6.01 6.28 -13.17
CA ILE A 76 -6.05 5.36 -12.04
C ILE A 76 -7.46 4.80 -11.84
N GLU A 77 -8.48 5.65 -11.92
CA GLU A 77 -9.87 5.22 -11.79
C GLU A 77 -10.29 4.31 -12.95
N LEU A 78 -9.88 4.62 -14.17
CA LEU A 78 -10.12 3.78 -15.33
C LEU A 78 -9.38 2.44 -15.21
N ALA A 79 -8.12 2.46 -14.77
CA ALA A 79 -7.37 1.23 -14.48
C ALA A 79 -8.07 0.37 -13.44
N TYR A 80 -8.61 0.97 -12.37
CA TYR A 80 -9.38 0.27 -11.35
C TYR A 80 -10.69 -0.32 -11.90
N LYS A 81 -11.44 0.45 -12.69
CA LYS A 81 -12.67 -0.02 -13.36
C LYS A 81 -12.41 -1.20 -14.30
N GLN A 82 -11.25 -1.25 -14.95
CA GLN A 82 -10.82 -2.36 -15.81
C GLN A 82 -10.22 -3.54 -15.03
N TRP A 83 -9.74 -3.30 -13.81
CA TRP A 83 -9.05 -4.30 -12.98
C TRP A 83 -9.96 -5.22 -12.18
N LYS A 84 -11.30 -5.11 -12.33
CA LYS A 84 -12.32 -5.94 -11.66
C LYS A 84 -11.81 -7.33 -11.25
N PRO A 85 -11.49 -7.52 -9.96
CA PRO A 85 -11.17 -8.85 -9.45
C PRO A 85 -12.43 -9.71 -9.23
N PHE A 86 -13.63 -9.17 -9.49
CA PHE A 86 -14.94 -9.83 -9.32
C PHE A 86 -15.98 -9.29 -10.32
#